data_AF-A0A1G9J3C4-F1
#
_entry.id   AF-A0A1G9J3C4-F1
#
_cell.length_a   1.000
_cell.length_b   1.000
_cell.length_c   1.000
_cell.angle_alpha   90.00
_cell.angle_beta   90.00
_cell.angle_gamma   90.00
#
_symmetry.space_group_name_H-M   'P 1'
#
loop_
_entity.id
_entity.type
_entity.pdbx_description
1 polymer ?
#
loop_
_entity_poly.entity_id
_entity_poly.type
_entity_poly.pdbx_seq_one_letter_code
_entity_poly.pdbx_strand_id
1 'polypeptide(L)'
;MNRTLKRVAVACLAMFALLMINVNVKQAVQAEDLRTDARNVRNFFDRYAIERGRITAGGKVIAESVETDSNQFRFVRKYPDAKLYAHVTGFFSPESAEAIEASENDLLDGSSADLLLRRSIDLFTGEPTKGANVELTINPKAQKAAYDALRSSGKRGAVLALNPKTGAILAMVSLPTYDPTELSGTDKGKVFTRYDELAADKSQPLLNRTIAQTYPPGSTFKVVTAAAYLEEDSSRGPETLVDAPQRLPLPNTNISLPNSGGAACGTGRVTLQFALERSCNTPFGKIGMEVGFDALKEQTEKFGMGEPLGVPMRVAQSDFGKDYDKAALAMASIGQRDNRMTPLQMAMIAAGIANDGVVMKPYLVNEITDAKGDAIEEADPDELSEAVSPETAGKLRDMMVSVVDNGTANLAQVPGVKVAGKTGTAETSDGQPPHAWFISFAPANDPQVALAVIVESGAANVGAEASGGHTAAPIAKAVLEAVLNK
;
A
#
# COMPACT_ATOMS: atom_id res chain seq x y z
N MET A 1 -64.99 -13.67 -40.25
CA MET A 1 -64.59 -12.76 -39.15
C MET A 1 -64.85 -11.32 -39.58
N ASN A 2 -65.63 -10.56 -38.80
CA ASN A 2 -66.01 -9.18 -39.10
C ASN A 2 -64.75 -8.30 -39.29
N ARG A 3 -64.68 -7.51 -40.36
CA ARG A 3 -63.51 -6.67 -40.72
C ARG A 3 -63.17 -5.69 -39.59
N THR A 4 -64.19 -5.24 -38.85
CA THR A 4 -64.07 -4.38 -37.67
C THR A 4 -63.42 -5.12 -36.50
N LEU A 5 -63.84 -6.37 -36.22
CA LEU A 5 -63.21 -7.22 -35.19
C LEU A 5 -61.74 -7.50 -35.49
N LYS A 6 -61.39 -7.73 -36.77
CA LYS A 6 -59.98 -7.97 -37.17
C LYS A 6 -59.11 -6.74 -36.97
N ARG A 7 -59.63 -5.53 -37.26
CA ARG A 7 -58.91 -4.27 -37.02
C ARG A 7 -58.70 -4.00 -35.53
N VAL A 8 -59.71 -4.26 -34.70
CA VAL A 8 -59.60 -4.15 -33.24
C VAL A 8 -58.58 -5.15 -32.70
N ALA A 9 -58.64 -6.43 -33.13
CA ALA A 9 -57.69 -7.44 -32.69
C ALA A 9 -56.24 -7.10 -33.07
N VAL A 10 -56.01 -6.59 -34.29
CA VAL A 10 -54.68 -6.13 -34.73
C VAL A 10 -54.21 -4.93 -33.91
N ALA A 11 -55.09 -3.97 -33.63
CA ALA A 11 -54.76 -2.83 -32.78
C ALA A 11 -54.39 -3.26 -31.35
N CYS A 12 -55.13 -4.20 -30.76
CA CYS A 12 -54.82 -4.77 -29.45
C CYS A 12 -53.47 -5.52 -29.45
N LEU A 13 -53.21 -6.36 -30.46
CA LEU A 13 -51.93 -7.06 -30.61
C LEU A 13 -50.75 -6.09 -30.74
N ALA A 14 -50.93 -5.01 -31.51
CA ALA A 14 -49.92 -3.96 -31.63
C ALA A 14 -49.66 -3.27 -30.28
N MET A 15 -50.70 -2.96 -29.49
CA MET A 15 -50.54 -2.40 -28.15
C MET A 15 -49.81 -3.36 -27.20
N PHE A 16 -50.13 -4.66 -27.21
CA PHE A 16 -49.42 -5.66 -26.40
C PHE A 16 -47.95 -5.80 -26.82
N ALA A 17 -47.68 -5.80 -28.12
CA ALA A 17 -46.30 -5.83 -28.63
C ALA A 17 -45.52 -4.59 -28.17
N LEU A 18 -46.12 -3.40 -28.24
CA LEU A 18 -45.50 -2.16 -27.75
C LEU A 18 -45.25 -2.19 -26.24
N LEU A 19 -46.19 -2.74 -25.45
CA LEU A 19 -46.00 -2.93 -24.01
C LEU A 19 -44.87 -3.92 -23.71
N MET A 20 -44.80 -5.05 -24.42
CA MET A 20 -43.72 -6.02 -24.25
C MET A 20 -42.36 -5.43 -24.63
N ILE A 21 -42.29 -4.66 -25.72
CA ILE A 21 -41.07 -3.93 -26.09
C ILE A 21 -40.70 -2.95 -24.99
N ASN A 22 -41.66 -2.18 -24.46
CA ASN A 22 -41.40 -1.21 -23.39
C ASN A 22 -40.88 -1.88 -22.11
N VAL A 23 -41.49 -3.00 -21.70
CA VAL A 23 -41.04 -3.78 -20.54
C VAL A 23 -39.62 -4.31 -20.76
N ASN A 24 -39.32 -4.87 -21.92
CA ASN A 24 -37.96 -5.35 -22.23
C ASN A 24 -36.94 -4.21 -22.27
N VAL A 25 -37.29 -3.04 -22.82
CA VAL A 25 -36.42 -1.85 -22.76
C VAL A 25 -36.16 -1.46 -21.30
N LYS A 26 -37.19 -1.49 -20.44
CA LYS A 26 -37.04 -1.19 -19.01
C LYS A 26 -36.19 -2.24 -18.27
N GLN A 27 -36.35 -3.52 -18.58
CA GLN A 27 -35.71 -4.63 -17.85
C GLN A 27 -34.31 -5.00 -18.36
N ALA A 28 -34.00 -4.77 -19.63
CA ALA A 28 -32.73 -5.18 -20.23
C ALA A 28 -31.82 -3.99 -20.56
N VAL A 29 -32.39 -2.85 -20.95
CA VAL A 29 -31.60 -1.68 -21.39
C VAL A 29 -31.49 -0.64 -20.29
N GLN A 30 -32.59 -0.31 -19.61
CA GLN A 30 -32.64 0.73 -18.58
C GLN A 30 -32.54 0.18 -17.15
N ALA A 31 -32.36 -1.13 -16.98
CA ALA A 31 -32.37 -1.74 -15.66
C ALA A 31 -31.23 -1.21 -14.78
N GLU A 32 -30.04 -1.07 -15.34
CA GLU A 32 -28.89 -0.55 -14.61
C GLU A 32 -29.08 0.92 -14.23
N ASP A 33 -29.50 1.78 -15.16
CA ASP A 33 -29.78 3.20 -14.88
C ASP A 33 -30.83 3.39 -13.78
N LEU A 34 -31.92 2.60 -13.81
CA LEU A 34 -32.98 2.63 -12.80
C LEU A 34 -32.52 2.04 -11.46
N ARG A 35 -31.61 1.05 -11.50
CA ARG A 35 -30.97 0.50 -10.31
C ARG A 35 -30.04 1.54 -9.70
N THR A 36 -29.28 2.30 -10.47
CA THR A 36 -28.31 3.28 -9.94
C THR A 36 -28.90 4.68 -9.71
N ASP A 37 -30.17 4.95 -10.03
CA ASP A 37 -30.84 6.24 -9.81
C ASP A 37 -30.87 6.62 -8.31
N ALA A 38 -30.46 7.84 -7.97
CA ALA A 38 -30.38 8.34 -6.59
C ALA A 38 -31.73 8.35 -5.84
N ARG A 39 -32.86 8.32 -6.55
CA ARG A 39 -34.21 8.23 -5.95
C ARG A 39 -34.61 6.81 -5.59
N ASN A 40 -33.85 5.81 -6.05
CA ASN A 40 -34.12 4.41 -5.75
C ASN A 40 -33.66 4.07 -4.32
N VAL A 41 -34.57 4.28 -3.36
CA VAL A 41 -34.33 3.95 -1.95
C VAL A 41 -34.32 2.44 -1.67
N ARG A 42 -34.72 1.59 -2.62
CA ARG A 42 -34.74 0.12 -2.40
C ARG A 42 -33.35 -0.42 -2.23
N ASN A 43 -32.40 0.01 -3.08
CA ASN A 43 -31.01 -0.44 -2.96
C ASN A 43 -30.42 -0.14 -1.59
N PHE A 44 -30.83 0.97 -0.97
CA PHE A 44 -30.39 1.30 0.38
C PHE A 44 -30.88 0.27 1.41
N PHE A 45 -32.14 -0.19 1.35
CA PHE A 45 -32.62 -1.25 2.24
C PHE A 45 -32.07 -2.62 1.85
N ASP A 46 -32.00 -2.93 0.55
CA ASP A 46 -31.50 -4.20 0.02
C ASP A 46 -30.04 -4.44 0.43
N ARG A 47 -29.23 -3.38 0.51
CA ARG A 47 -27.84 -3.42 1.03
C ARG A 47 -27.72 -3.99 2.45
N TYR A 48 -28.76 -3.88 3.26
CA TYR A 48 -28.82 -4.42 4.64
C TYR A 48 -29.74 -5.65 4.76
N ALA A 49 -30.30 -6.13 3.65
CA ALA A 49 -31.09 -7.36 3.62
C ALA A 49 -30.23 -8.61 3.44
N ILE A 50 -29.04 -8.45 2.85
CA ILE A 50 -28.10 -9.52 2.55
C ILE A 50 -27.10 -9.69 3.70
N GLU A 51 -26.83 -10.93 4.08
CA GLU A 51 -25.71 -11.26 4.96
C GLU A 51 -24.41 -11.13 4.16
N ARG A 52 -23.86 -9.92 4.14
CA ARG A 52 -22.61 -9.61 3.45
C ARG A 52 -21.49 -10.49 4.01
N GLY A 53 -20.68 -11.08 3.14
CA GLY A 53 -19.68 -12.08 3.54
C GLY A 53 -18.58 -11.50 4.44
N ARG A 54 -17.86 -12.37 5.13
CA ARG A 54 -16.86 -11.96 6.13
C ARG A 54 -15.56 -11.56 5.45
N ILE A 55 -14.87 -10.59 6.05
CA ILE A 55 -13.46 -10.30 5.74
C ILE A 55 -12.63 -10.84 6.89
N THR A 56 -11.63 -11.66 6.56
CA THR A 56 -10.77 -12.35 7.52
C THR A 56 -9.29 -12.11 7.22
N ALA A 57 -8.45 -12.21 8.24
CA ALA A 57 -7.00 -12.09 8.14
C ALA A 57 -6.34 -13.06 9.12
N GLY A 58 -5.55 -14.02 8.62
CA GLY A 58 -4.99 -15.09 9.43
C GLY A 58 -6.07 -15.90 10.16
N GLY A 59 -7.20 -16.12 9.50
CA GLY A 59 -8.38 -16.80 10.07
C GLY A 59 -9.16 -16.01 11.13
N LYS A 60 -8.78 -14.75 11.41
CA LYS A 60 -9.50 -13.86 12.32
C LYS A 60 -10.50 -13.01 11.53
N VAL A 61 -11.75 -12.96 11.99
CA VAL A 61 -12.79 -12.06 11.43
C VAL A 61 -12.46 -10.61 11.79
N ILE A 62 -12.36 -9.76 10.76
CA ILE A 62 -12.09 -8.32 10.88
C ILE A 62 -13.21 -7.45 10.30
N ALA A 63 -14.12 -8.02 9.52
CA ALA A 63 -15.41 -7.42 9.20
C ALA A 63 -16.49 -8.51 9.04
N GLU A 64 -17.68 -8.27 9.59
CA GLU A 64 -18.80 -9.21 9.53
C GLU A 64 -20.16 -8.51 9.54
N SER A 65 -21.16 -9.21 9.02
CA SER A 65 -22.56 -8.79 9.09
C SER A 65 -23.21 -9.39 10.33
N VAL A 66 -23.87 -8.56 11.14
CA VAL A 66 -24.58 -9.01 12.34
C VAL A 66 -26.05 -8.71 12.19
N GLU A 67 -26.89 -9.71 12.48
CA GLU A 67 -28.34 -9.55 12.44
C GLU A 67 -28.82 -8.57 13.51
N THR A 68 -29.86 -7.79 13.20
CA THR A 68 -30.45 -6.83 14.13
C THR A 68 -31.90 -7.17 14.43
N ASP A 69 -32.41 -6.61 15.53
CA ASP A 69 -33.83 -6.72 15.88
C ASP A 69 -34.75 -5.81 15.02
N SER A 70 -34.19 -5.10 14.03
CA SER A 70 -34.94 -4.19 13.16
C SER A 70 -35.63 -4.93 12.02
N ASN A 71 -36.93 -4.67 11.84
CA ASN A 71 -37.69 -5.12 10.68
C ASN A 71 -37.30 -4.40 9.37
N GLN A 72 -36.51 -3.33 9.43
CA GLN A 72 -36.12 -2.53 8.27
C GLN A 72 -34.70 -2.83 7.78
N PHE A 73 -33.77 -3.16 8.68
CA PHE A 73 -32.36 -3.41 8.37
C PHE A 73 -31.95 -4.71 9.03
N ARG A 74 -32.06 -5.80 8.28
CA ARG A 74 -31.85 -7.14 8.84
C ARG A 74 -30.42 -7.32 9.34
N PHE A 75 -29.43 -6.85 8.59
CA PHE A 75 -28.03 -6.92 8.95
C PHE A 75 -27.42 -5.54 9.11
N VAL A 76 -26.38 -5.41 9.93
CA VAL A 76 -25.49 -4.25 9.99
C VAL A 76 -24.03 -4.70 9.98
N ARG A 77 -23.15 -3.87 9.43
CA ARG A 77 -21.73 -4.22 9.33
C ARG A 77 -20.99 -3.86 10.61
N LYS A 78 -20.19 -4.80 11.13
CA LYS A 78 -19.31 -4.61 12.30
C LYS A 78 -17.86 -4.90 11.93
N TYR A 79 -16.95 -4.21 12.61
CA TYR A 79 -15.51 -4.33 12.42
C TYR A 79 -14.84 -4.62 13.77
N PRO A 80 -14.62 -5.89 14.11
CA PRO A 80 -13.78 -6.24 15.24
C PRO A 80 -12.39 -5.59 15.11
N ASP A 81 -11.92 -4.95 16.19
CA ASP A 81 -10.68 -4.14 16.19
C ASP A 81 -10.66 -3.05 15.10
N ALA A 82 -11.81 -2.39 14.88
CA ALA A 82 -12.06 -1.45 13.79
C ALA A 82 -10.87 -0.53 13.40
N LYS A 83 -10.25 0.15 14.39
CA LYS A 83 -9.13 1.08 14.14
C LYS A 83 -7.85 0.40 13.66
N LEU A 84 -7.64 -0.88 14.02
CA LEU A 84 -6.45 -1.65 13.65
C LEU A 84 -6.45 -2.01 12.16
N TYR A 85 -7.63 -2.23 11.58
CA TYR A 85 -7.81 -2.69 10.19
C TYR A 85 -8.50 -1.67 9.28
N ALA A 86 -8.80 -0.46 9.75
CA ALA A 86 -9.63 0.51 9.04
C ALA A 86 -9.19 0.80 7.59
N HIS A 87 -7.89 0.95 7.34
CA HIS A 87 -7.37 1.22 5.98
C HIS A 87 -7.24 -0.03 5.11
N VAL A 88 -7.42 -1.22 5.69
CA VAL A 88 -7.48 -2.51 5.00
C VAL A 88 -8.93 -2.81 4.64
N THR A 89 -9.82 -2.87 5.63
CA THR A 89 -11.24 -3.17 5.41
C THR A 89 -11.94 -2.01 4.68
N GLY A 90 -11.57 -0.77 5.02
CA GLY A 90 -12.39 0.39 4.72
C GLY A 90 -13.67 0.36 5.54
N PHE A 91 -14.74 0.91 4.98
CA PHE A 91 -16.07 0.88 5.57
C PHE A 91 -17.13 0.52 4.51
N PHE A 92 -18.30 0.13 4.98
CA PHE A 92 -19.50 -0.11 4.21
C PHE A 92 -20.61 0.77 4.77
N SER A 93 -21.06 1.74 3.99
CA SER A 93 -22.04 2.74 4.40
C SER A 93 -23.35 2.60 3.62
N PRO A 94 -24.41 3.34 4.01
CA PRO A 94 -25.66 3.42 3.26
C PRO A 94 -25.53 3.61 1.74
N GLU A 95 -24.56 4.39 1.29
CA GLU A 95 -24.46 4.83 -0.11
C GLU A 95 -23.08 4.60 -0.73
N SER A 96 -22.07 4.25 0.06
CA SER A 96 -20.69 4.06 -0.40
C SER A 96 -20.01 2.89 0.30
N ALA A 97 -18.85 2.50 -0.19
CA ALA A 97 -17.92 1.62 0.48
C ALA A 97 -16.50 2.11 0.16
N GLU A 98 -15.50 1.68 0.92
CA GLU A 98 -14.08 2.00 0.69
C GLU A 98 -13.18 0.77 0.87
N ALA A 99 -11.96 0.80 0.33
CA ALA A 99 -10.96 -0.26 0.42
C ALA A 99 -11.49 -1.66 0.03
N ILE A 100 -11.24 -2.71 0.80
CA ILE A 100 -11.71 -4.08 0.49
C ILE A 100 -13.25 -4.15 0.44
N GLU A 101 -13.95 -3.40 1.30
CA GLU A 101 -15.41 -3.33 1.23
C GLU A 101 -15.90 -2.77 -0.12
N ALA A 102 -15.13 -1.90 -0.78
CA ALA A 102 -15.46 -1.40 -2.11
C ALA A 102 -14.95 -2.31 -3.24
N SER A 103 -13.70 -2.75 -3.18
CA SER A 103 -13.08 -3.50 -4.27
C SER A 103 -13.75 -4.85 -4.48
N GLU A 104 -14.12 -5.51 -3.38
CA GLU A 104 -14.76 -6.83 -3.40
C GLU A 104 -16.27 -6.75 -3.22
N ASN A 105 -16.88 -5.59 -3.52
CA ASN A 105 -18.28 -5.35 -3.17
C ASN A 105 -19.24 -6.41 -3.69
N ASP A 106 -19.08 -6.77 -4.96
CA ASP A 106 -20.01 -7.66 -5.66
C ASP A 106 -19.85 -9.12 -5.19
N LEU A 107 -18.66 -9.49 -4.72
CA LEU A 107 -18.43 -10.79 -4.10
C LEU A 107 -19.01 -10.80 -2.68
N LEU A 108 -18.73 -9.74 -1.91
CA LEU A 108 -19.18 -9.58 -0.53
C LEU A 108 -20.71 -9.47 -0.42
N ASP A 109 -21.43 -8.87 -1.38
CA ASP A 109 -22.90 -8.86 -1.41
C ASP A 109 -23.53 -10.01 -2.20
N GLY A 110 -22.71 -10.90 -2.78
CA GLY A 110 -23.19 -12.06 -3.53
C GLY A 110 -23.73 -11.73 -4.93
N SER A 111 -23.59 -10.48 -5.40
CA SER A 111 -24.08 -10.07 -6.72
C SER A 111 -23.16 -10.44 -7.89
N SER A 112 -21.92 -10.85 -7.63
CA SER A 112 -20.91 -11.22 -8.64
C SER A 112 -21.40 -12.29 -9.61
N ALA A 113 -21.02 -12.14 -10.89
CA ALA A 113 -21.30 -13.10 -11.94
C ALA A 113 -20.77 -14.50 -11.62
N ASP A 114 -19.64 -14.59 -10.90
CA ASP A 114 -19.01 -15.85 -10.51
C ASP A 114 -19.88 -16.67 -9.54
N LEU A 115 -20.85 -16.00 -8.90
CA LEU A 115 -21.83 -16.60 -7.99
C LEU A 115 -23.17 -16.91 -8.69
N LEU A 116 -23.32 -16.69 -10.00
CA LEU A 116 -24.61 -16.88 -10.73
C LEU A 116 -25.17 -18.31 -10.64
N LEU A 117 -24.31 -19.31 -10.82
CA LEU A 117 -24.71 -20.72 -10.75
C LEU A 117 -25.22 -21.06 -9.35
N ARG A 118 -24.55 -20.56 -8.30
CA ARG A 118 -24.95 -20.78 -6.90
C ARG A 118 -26.23 -20.03 -6.55
N ARG A 119 -26.37 -18.75 -6.94
CA ARG A 119 -27.63 -17.99 -6.79
C ARG A 119 -28.83 -18.67 -7.42
N SER A 120 -28.63 -19.34 -8.56
CA SER A 120 -29.69 -20.11 -9.21
C SER A 120 -30.13 -21.28 -8.32
N ILE A 121 -29.18 -22.01 -7.75
CA ILE A 121 -29.46 -23.10 -6.80
C ILE A 121 -30.17 -22.57 -5.56
N ASP A 122 -29.68 -21.49 -4.93
CA ASP A 122 -30.25 -20.90 -3.72
C ASP A 122 -31.69 -20.42 -3.95
N LEU A 123 -31.98 -19.86 -5.14
CA LEU A 123 -33.34 -19.48 -5.53
C LEU A 123 -34.28 -20.70 -5.65
N PHE A 124 -33.77 -21.84 -6.11
CA PHE A 124 -34.54 -23.09 -6.18
C PHE A 124 -34.71 -23.77 -4.82
N THR A 125 -33.73 -23.66 -3.92
CA THR A 125 -33.76 -24.27 -2.58
C THR A 125 -34.43 -23.38 -1.53
N GLY A 126 -34.58 -22.08 -1.80
CA GLY A 126 -35.12 -21.09 -0.87
C GLY A 126 -34.13 -20.67 0.23
N GLU A 127 -32.83 -20.96 0.07
CA GLU A 127 -31.81 -20.49 1.01
C GLU A 127 -31.59 -18.97 0.85
N PRO A 128 -31.41 -18.21 1.95
CA PRO A 128 -31.13 -16.79 1.86
C PRO A 128 -29.76 -16.55 1.20
N THR A 129 -29.70 -15.68 0.20
CA THR A 129 -28.45 -15.32 -0.49
C THR A 129 -27.45 -14.74 0.50
N LYS A 130 -26.25 -15.33 0.57
CA LYS A 130 -25.13 -14.86 1.38
C LYS A 130 -23.97 -14.44 0.49
N GLY A 131 -23.20 -13.47 0.96
CA GLY A 131 -21.97 -13.05 0.28
C GLY A 131 -20.82 -14.04 0.40
N ALA A 132 -19.87 -13.95 -0.53
CA ALA A 132 -18.59 -14.64 -0.44
C ALA A 132 -17.72 -14.07 0.68
N ASN A 133 -16.90 -14.90 1.32
CA ASN A 133 -15.91 -14.47 2.30
C ASN A 133 -14.58 -14.15 1.60
N VAL A 134 -13.84 -13.19 2.14
CA VAL A 134 -12.55 -12.73 1.62
C VAL A 134 -11.50 -12.92 2.70
N GLU A 135 -10.54 -13.81 2.50
CA GLU A 135 -9.34 -13.96 3.33
C GLU A 135 -8.22 -13.09 2.78
N LEU A 136 -7.65 -12.25 3.64
CA LEU A 136 -6.56 -11.35 3.30
C LEU A 136 -5.21 -11.94 3.72
N THR A 137 -4.16 -11.49 3.05
CA THR A 137 -2.75 -11.83 3.33
C THR A 137 -2.21 -11.23 4.65
N ILE A 138 -2.97 -10.33 5.28
CA ILE A 138 -2.56 -9.62 6.49
C ILE A 138 -2.27 -10.61 7.62
N ASN A 139 -1.07 -10.52 8.18
CA ASN A 139 -0.69 -11.25 9.38
C ASN A 139 -1.16 -10.45 10.63
N PRO A 140 -2.09 -10.97 11.45
CA PRO A 140 -2.64 -10.21 12.57
C PRO A 140 -1.61 -9.78 13.61
N LYS A 141 -0.53 -10.57 13.82
CA LYS A 141 0.55 -10.21 14.74
C LYS A 141 1.37 -9.06 14.18
N ALA A 142 1.71 -9.11 12.90
CA ALA A 142 2.46 -8.05 12.22
C ALA A 142 1.67 -6.75 12.17
N GLN A 143 0.39 -6.81 11.79
CA GLN A 143 -0.52 -5.66 11.76
C GLN A 143 -0.61 -4.99 13.15
N LYS A 144 -0.82 -5.79 14.20
CA LYS A 144 -0.90 -5.29 15.58
C LYS A 144 0.41 -4.67 16.05
N ALA A 145 1.55 -5.33 15.79
CA ALA A 145 2.87 -4.80 16.16
C ALA A 145 3.17 -3.48 15.46
N ALA A 146 2.88 -3.38 14.16
CA ALA A 146 3.03 -2.15 13.38
C ALA A 146 2.15 -1.01 13.94
N TYR A 147 0.87 -1.31 14.21
CA TYR A 147 -0.07 -0.35 14.77
C TYR A 147 0.35 0.14 16.15
N ASP A 148 0.64 -0.77 17.07
CA ASP A 148 1.01 -0.43 18.44
C ASP A 148 2.33 0.35 18.49
N ALA A 149 3.32 -0.03 17.69
CA ALA A 149 4.61 0.67 17.66
C ALA A 149 4.49 2.08 17.09
N LEU A 150 3.80 2.25 15.95
CA LEU A 150 3.58 3.58 15.37
C LEU A 150 2.71 4.45 16.28
N ARG A 151 1.64 3.89 16.87
CA ARG A 151 0.77 4.60 17.82
C ARG A 151 1.53 5.04 19.06
N SER A 152 2.33 4.15 19.64
CA SER A 152 3.15 4.43 20.84
C SER A 152 4.19 5.52 20.61
N SER A 153 4.65 5.71 19.36
CA SER A 153 5.52 6.85 19.05
C SER A 153 4.79 8.21 19.17
N GLY A 154 3.46 8.23 19.15
CA GLY A 154 2.64 9.45 19.15
C GLY A 154 2.73 10.23 17.84
N LYS A 155 3.16 9.57 16.76
CA LYS A 155 3.46 10.20 15.47
C LYS A 155 2.52 9.74 14.36
N ARG A 156 2.39 10.59 13.35
CA ARG A 156 1.68 10.32 12.09
C ARG A 156 2.62 9.59 11.14
N GLY A 157 2.12 8.64 10.38
CA GLY A 157 2.96 7.83 9.51
C GLY A 157 2.26 6.61 8.95
N ALA A 158 3.05 5.71 8.37
CA ALA A 158 2.58 4.46 7.82
C ALA A 158 3.65 3.37 7.96
N VAL A 159 3.17 2.13 8.02
CA VAL A 159 3.99 0.92 7.95
C VAL A 159 3.36 0.00 6.92
N LEU A 160 4.16 -0.44 5.96
CA LEU A 160 3.78 -1.51 5.04
C LEU A 160 4.81 -2.63 5.12
N ALA A 161 4.34 -3.88 5.24
CA ALA A 161 5.17 -5.07 5.21
C ALA A 161 4.68 -6.06 4.14
N LEU A 162 5.63 -6.70 3.47
CA LEU A 162 5.46 -7.66 2.39
C LEU A 162 6.17 -8.96 2.73
N ASN A 163 5.65 -10.08 2.25
CA ASN A 163 6.44 -11.29 2.06
C ASN A 163 7.29 -11.11 0.79
N PRO A 164 8.64 -11.12 0.88
CA PRO A 164 9.50 -10.87 -0.29
C PRO A 164 9.34 -11.89 -1.41
N LYS A 165 9.01 -13.13 -1.07
CA LYS A 165 8.98 -14.27 -2.00
C LYS A 165 7.69 -14.36 -2.79
N THR A 166 6.61 -13.74 -2.30
CA THR A 166 5.29 -13.83 -2.93
C THR A 166 4.69 -12.47 -3.28
N GLY A 167 5.07 -11.39 -2.59
CA GLY A 167 4.39 -10.10 -2.70
C GLY A 167 3.17 -9.95 -1.77
N ALA A 168 2.85 -10.96 -0.95
CA ALA A 168 1.74 -10.89 -0.01
C ALA A 168 1.89 -9.71 0.98
N ILE A 169 0.87 -8.89 1.14
CA ILE A 169 0.89 -7.78 2.10
C ILE A 169 0.62 -8.30 3.51
N LEU A 170 1.67 -8.36 4.33
CA LEU A 170 1.60 -8.88 5.71
C LEU A 170 1.09 -7.84 6.71
N ALA A 171 1.31 -6.55 6.46
CA ALA A 171 0.78 -5.47 7.27
C ALA A 171 0.59 -4.19 6.44
N MET A 172 -0.50 -3.47 6.70
CA MET A 172 -0.84 -2.19 6.08
C MET A 172 -1.47 -1.28 7.13
N VAL A 173 -0.64 -0.41 7.72
CA VAL A 173 -1.02 0.48 8.82
C VAL A 173 -0.79 1.94 8.41
N SER A 174 -1.81 2.77 8.59
CA SER A 174 -1.74 4.23 8.47
C SER A 174 -2.26 4.87 9.75
N LEU A 175 -1.52 5.86 10.28
CA LEU A 175 -1.94 6.65 11.44
C LEU A 175 -1.77 8.14 11.14
N PRO A 176 -2.69 9.02 11.61
CA PRO A 176 -3.95 8.72 12.31
C PRO A 176 -4.93 7.88 11.50
N THR A 177 -5.85 7.22 12.21
CA THR A 177 -6.87 6.33 11.65
C THR A 177 -8.25 6.68 12.19
N TYR A 178 -9.28 6.04 11.67
CA TYR A 178 -10.68 6.21 12.05
C TYR A 178 -11.30 4.88 12.49
N ASP A 179 -12.54 4.92 12.96
CA ASP A 179 -13.33 3.72 13.27
C ASP A 179 -14.38 3.50 12.18
N PRO A 180 -14.23 2.50 11.29
CA PRO A 180 -15.22 2.16 10.26
C PRO A 180 -16.65 1.93 10.76
N THR A 181 -16.81 1.53 12.03
CA THR A 181 -18.12 1.30 12.64
C THR A 181 -18.94 2.59 12.72
N GLU A 182 -18.27 3.75 12.88
CA GLU A 182 -18.93 5.06 12.91
C GLU A 182 -19.53 5.44 11.55
N LEU A 183 -19.06 4.82 10.46
CA LEU A 183 -19.50 5.06 9.08
C LEU A 183 -20.43 3.96 8.54
N SER A 184 -20.69 2.92 9.33
CA SER A 184 -21.43 1.74 8.90
C SER A 184 -22.83 1.62 9.51
N GLY A 185 -23.35 2.74 10.01
CA GLY A 185 -24.71 2.85 10.55
C GLY A 185 -25.78 2.97 9.47
N THR A 186 -27.04 2.79 9.86
CA THR A 186 -28.21 2.86 8.95
C THR A 186 -28.83 4.26 8.88
N ASP A 187 -28.42 5.19 9.75
CA ASP A 187 -28.86 6.59 9.73
C ASP A 187 -27.97 7.40 8.77
N LYS A 188 -28.45 7.61 7.54
CA LYS A 188 -27.74 8.35 6.49
C LYS A 188 -27.22 9.71 6.97
N GLY A 189 -28.06 10.48 7.67
CA GLY A 189 -27.70 11.83 8.10
C GLY A 189 -26.53 11.83 9.08
N LYS A 190 -26.52 10.89 10.02
CA LYS A 190 -25.41 10.73 10.97
C LYS A 190 -24.13 10.25 10.29
N VAL A 191 -24.24 9.27 9.40
CA VAL A 191 -23.08 8.72 8.68
C VAL A 191 -22.43 9.80 7.81
N PHE A 192 -23.21 10.58 7.05
CA PHE A 192 -22.66 11.66 6.23
C PHE A 192 -22.03 12.77 7.05
N THR A 193 -22.69 13.22 8.12
CA THR A 193 -22.12 14.21 9.04
C THR A 193 -20.77 13.73 9.58
N ARG A 194 -20.70 12.45 10.00
CA ARG A 194 -19.46 11.89 10.55
C ARG A 194 -18.37 11.74 9.50
N TYR A 195 -18.71 11.34 8.28
CA TYR A 195 -17.77 11.28 7.18
C TYR A 195 -17.20 12.68 6.88
N ASP A 196 -18.06 13.70 6.80
CA ASP A 196 -17.64 15.08 6.54
C ASP A 196 -16.71 15.61 7.64
N GLU A 197 -16.96 15.28 8.91
CA GLU A 197 -16.05 15.59 10.02
C GLU A 197 -14.67 14.95 9.83
N LEU A 198 -14.62 13.66 9.49
CA LEU A 198 -13.36 12.94 9.26
C LEU A 198 -12.61 13.44 8.02
N ALA A 199 -13.34 13.81 6.97
CA ALA A 199 -12.79 14.37 5.74
C ALA A 199 -12.23 15.78 5.95
N ALA A 200 -12.86 16.59 6.82
CA ALA A 200 -12.41 17.93 7.17
C ALA A 200 -11.28 17.94 8.24
N ASP A 201 -11.00 16.81 8.89
CA ASP A 201 -9.97 16.70 9.92
C ASP A 201 -8.56 16.93 9.32
N LYS A 202 -7.85 17.91 9.87
CA LYS A 202 -6.49 18.29 9.44
C LYS A 202 -5.45 17.19 9.62
N SER A 203 -5.73 16.22 10.50
CA SER A 203 -4.88 15.06 10.73
C SER A 203 -5.05 13.97 9.64
N GLN A 204 -6.06 14.11 8.78
CA GLN A 204 -6.37 13.23 7.65
C GLN A 204 -6.43 11.74 8.05
N PRO A 205 -7.40 11.35 8.91
CA PRO A 205 -7.53 9.97 9.38
C PRO A 205 -8.00 8.99 8.29
N LEU A 206 -8.77 9.47 7.30
CA LEU A 206 -9.23 8.65 6.16
C LEU A 206 -8.09 8.29 5.19
N LEU A 207 -7.00 9.06 5.16
CA LEU A 207 -5.91 8.85 4.21
C LEU A 207 -5.15 7.55 4.51
N ASN A 208 -5.17 6.61 3.56
CA ASN A 208 -4.29 5.45 3.57
C ASN A 208 -2.88 5.85 3.08
N ARG A 209 -2.02 6.27 4.01
CA ARG A 209 -0.65 6.72 3.73
C ARG A 209 0.25 5.64 3.12
N THR A 210 -0.11 4.37 3.23
CA THR A 210 0.71 3.27 2.70
C THR A 210 0.70 3.19 1.16
N ILE A 211 -0.40 3.62 0.54
CA ILE A 211 -0.63 3.51 -0.91
C ILE A 211 -1.10 4.82 -1.56
N ALA A 212 -1.79 5.71 -0.84
CA ALA A 212 -2.46 6.87 -1.44
C ALA A 212 -1.64 8.17 -1.37
N GLN A 213 -0.50 8.17 -0.67
CA GLN A 213 0.37 9.34 -0.49
C GLN A 213 1.80 9.00 -0.90
N THR A 214 2.45 9.93 -1.60
CA THR A 214 3.87 9.84 -1.93
C THR A 214 4.69 10.82 -1.10
N TYR A 215 5.93 10.47 -0.81
CA TYR A 215 6.87 11.28 -0.03
C TYR A 215 8.27 11.24 -0.65
N PRO A 216 9.12 12.25 -0.42
CA PRO A 216 10.53 12.12 -0.73
C PRO A 216 11.14 10.94 0.05
N PRO A 217 11.80 9.98 -0.62
CA PRO A 217 12.38 8.81 0.05
C PRO A 217 13.64 9.17 0.86
N GLY A 218 14.33 10.26 0.51
CA GLY A 218 15.60 10.62 1.13
C GLY A 218 16.63 9.50 1.03
N SER A 219 17.45 9.32 2.08
CA SER A 219 18.58 8.39 2.04
C SER A 219 18.25 6.91 1.88
N THR A 220 16.97 6.48 1.94
CA THR A 220 16.60 5.11 1.52
C THR A 220 16.79 4.91 0.03
N PHE A 221 16.62 5.97 -0.78
CA PHE A 221 16.81 5.93 -2.23
C PHE A 221 18.26 5.65 -2.66
N LYS A 222 19.24 5.89 -1.77
CA LYS A 222 20.65 5.53 -2.02
C LYS A 222 20.83 4.04 -2.30
N VAL A 223 19.90 3.19 -1.86
CA VAL A 223 19.87 1.77 -2.21
C VAL A 223 19.62 1.57 -3.71
N VAL A 224 18.69 2.33 -4.30
CA VAL A 224 18.43 2.32 -5.75
C VAL A 224 19.62 2.90 -6.53
N THR A 225 20.20 4.00 -6.04
CA THR A 225 21.41 4.59 -6.64
C THR A 225 22.60 3.61 -6.59
N ALA A 226 22.77 2.86 -5.50
CA ALA A 226 23.78 1.80 -5.41
C ALA A 226 23.47 0.64 -6.37
N ALA A 227 22.20 0.25 -6.50
CA ALA A 227 21.76 -0.80 -7.42
C ALA A 227 22.16 -0.47 -8.86
N ALA A 228 21.78 0.71 -9.37
CA ALA A 228 22.13 1.14 -10.72
C ALA A 228 23.66 1.17 -10.93
N TYR A 229 24.40 1.69 -9.95
CA TYR A 229 25.86 1.78 -10.01
C TYR A 229 26.56 0.42 -10.06
N LEU A 230 26.02 -0.58 -9.34
CA LEU A 230 26.55 -1.95 -9.34
C LEU A 230 26.19 -2.72 -10.61
N GLU A 231 25.00 -2.50 -11.17
CA GLU A 231 24.55 -3.17 -12.40
C GLU A 231 25.31 -2.70 -13.65
N GLU A 232 25.84 -1.47 -13.67
CA GLU A 232 26.67 -0.99 -14.78
C GLU A 232 28.01 -1.71 -14.93
N ASP A 233 28.56 -2.25 -13.83
CA ASP A 233 29.88 -2.89 -13.83
C ASP A 233 29.97 -3.93 -12.70
N SER A 234 29.85 -5.20 -13.11
CA SER A 234 29.94 -6.37 -12.22
C SER A 234 31.22 -6.44 -11.36
N SER A 235 32.31 -5.76 -11.74
CA SER A 235 33.53 -5.71 -10.93
C SER A 235 33.38 -4.85 -9.67
N ARG A 236 32.34 -4.01 -9.60
CA ARG A 236 32.02 -3.18 -8.45
C ARG A 236 31.36 -4.01 -7.35
N GLY A 237 31.54 -3.58 -6.10
CA GLY A 237 30.99 -4.24 -4.93
C GLY A 237 31.21 -3.44 -3.64
N PRO A 238 31.00 -4.07 -2.47
CA PRO A 238 31.10 -3.41 -1.17
C PRO A 238 32.42 -2.65 -0.95
N GLU A 239 33.53 -3.22 -1.43
CA GLU A 239 34.89 -2.69 -1.29
C GLU A 239 35.28 -1.65 -2.36
N THR A 240 34.42 -1.36 -3.34
CA THR A 240 34.71 -0.36 -4.38
C THR A 240 34.95 1.01 -3.73
N LEU A 241 36.13 1.60 -3.98
CA LEU A 241 36.50 2.88 -3.41
C LEU A 241 35.88 4.05 -4.20
N VAL A 242 34.98 4.78 -3.56
CA VAL A 242 34.26 5.94 -4.11
C VAL A 242 34.76 7.25 -3.50
N ASP A 243 34.69 8.32 -4.29
CA ASP A 243 35.06 9.65 -3.83
C ASP A 243 34.01 10.20 -2.85
N ALA A 244 34.50 10.72 -1.73
CA ALA A 244 33.70 11.17 -0.61
C ALA A 244 34.14 12.55 -0.12
N PRO A 245 34.10 13.58 -0.99
CA PRO A 245 34.49 14.92 -0.58
C PRO A 245 33.58 15.41 0.55
N GLN A 246 34.09 16.27 1.43
CA GLN A 246 33.26 16.82 2.52
C GLN A 246 32.03 17.58 2.00
N ARG A 247 32.22 18.28 0.87
CA ARG A 247 31.17 18.96 0.11
C ARG A 247 31.36 18.62 -1.36
N LEU A 248 30.30 18.19 -2.02
CA LEU A 248 30.31 17.93 -3.46
C LEU A 248 29.89 19.20 -4.20
N PRO A 249 30.77 19.86 -4.97
CA PRO A 249 30.38 20.99 -5.82
C PRO A 249 29.35 20.54 -6.85
N LEU A 250 28.23 21.25 -6.96
CA LEU A 250 27.21 20.94 -7.95
C LEU A 250 27.48 21.69 -9.26
N PRO A 251 27.54 21.01 -10.41
CA PRO A 251 27.85 21.64 -11.69
C PRO A 251 26.94 22.82 -12.01
N ASN A 252 27.50 23.87 -12.61
CA ASN A 252 26.76 25.09 -13.02
C ASN A 252 26.04 25.83 -11.89
N THR A 253 26.46 25.64 -10.63
CA THR A 253 25.93 26.38 -9.47
C THR A 253 27.06 26.81 -8.54
N ASN A 254 26.80 27.78 -7.66
CA ASN A 254 27.68 28.10 -6.53
C ASN A 254 27.32 27.30 -5.25
N ILE A 255 26.48 26.26 -5.39
CA ILE A 255 25.96 25.46 -4.30
C ILE A 255 26.74 24.14 -4.25
N SER A 256 26.94 23.61 -3.05
CA SER A 256 27.50 22.28 -2.85
C SER A 256 26.54 21.42 -2.06
N LEU A 257 26.48 20.12 -2.39
CA LEU A 257 25.75 19.13 -1.60
C LEU A 257 26.62 18.74 -0.39
N PRO A 258 26.18 18.97 0.86
CA PRO A 258 26.91 18.56 2.04
C PRO A 258 26.52 17.14 2.48
N ASN A 259 27.40 16.49 3.24
CA ASN A 259 26.99 15.37 4.10
C ASN A 259 26.17 15.89 5.29
N SER A 260 25.41 14.98 5.92
CA SER A 260 24.65 15.30 7.13
C SER A 260 25.54 15.93 8.20
N GLY A 261 25.08 17.02 8.82
CA GLY A 261 25.84 17.78 9.83
C GLY A 261 27.09 18.49 9.31
N GLY A 262 27.34 18.50 7.99
CA GLY A 262 28.55 19.10 7.40
C GLY A 262 29.85 18.30 7.63
N ALA A 263 29.73 17.08 8.16
CA ALA A 263 30.87 16.23 8.48
C ALA A 263 31.56 15.66 7.22
N ALA A 264 32.84 15.33 7.34
CA ALA A 264 33.52 14.55 6.31
C ALA A 264 33.01 13.10 6.31
N CYS A 265 32.90 12.50 5.13
CA CYS A 265 32.64 11.07 5.00
C CYS A 265 33.98 10.33 4.94
N GLY A 266 34.49 9.93 6.11
CA GLY A 266 35.82 9.34 6.22
C GLY A 266 36.93 10.29 5.80
N THR A 267 37.91 9.79 5.04
CA THR A 267 39.15 10.51 4.69
C THR A 267 39.19 10.99 3.24
N GLY A 268 38.03 11.22 2.60
CA GLY A 268 37.92 11.75 1.22
C GLY A 268 37.74 10.70 0.12
N ARG A 269 38.15 9.44 0.38
CA ARG A 269 37.72 8.24 -0.36
C ARG A 269 37.37 7.16 0.64
N VAL A 270 36.30 6.43 0.38
CA VAL A 270 35.79 5.34 1.25
C VAL A 270 35.25 4.21 0.41
N THR A 271 35.10 3.02 0.98
CA THR A 271 34.38 1.90 0.34
C THR A 271 32.90 2.26 0.13
N LEU A 272 32.26 1.73 -0.91
CA LEU A 272 30.83 1.90 -1.17
C LEU A 272 29.98 1.44 0.03
N GLN A 273 30.36 0.33 0.68
CA GLN A 273 29.72 -0.15 1.91
C GLN A 273 29.75 0.90 3.02
N PHE A 274 30.92 1.45 3.34
CA PHE A 274 31.06 2.51 4.34
C PHE A 274 30.24 3.76 3.99
N ALA A 275 30.21 4.15 2.70
CA ALA A 275 29.40 5.28 2.25
C ALA A 275 27.90 5.03 2.51
N LEU A 276 27.40 3.82 2.26
CA LEU A 276 26.01 3.45 2.53
C LEU A 276 25.73 3.33 4.04
N GLU A 277 26.63 2.69 4.79
CA GLU A 277 26.60 2.50 6.25
C GLU A 277 26.46 3.83 7.00
N ARG A 278 27.34 4.78 6.66
CA ARG A 278 27.34 6.14 7.22
C ARG A 278 26.37 7.08 6.51
N SER A 279 25.66 6.57 5.49
CA SER A 279 24.65 7.30 4.73
C SER A 279 25.18 8.61 4.17
N CYS A 280 26.41 8.64 3.66
CA CYS A 280 27.04 9.83 3.12
C CYS A 280 26.27 10.34 1.89
N ASN A 281 26.06 11.66 1.78
CA ASN A 281 25.37 12.25 0.63
C ASN A 281 26.32 12.43 -0.55
N THR A 282 27.56 12.84 -0.29
CA THR A 282 28.48 13.26 -1.34
C THR A 282 28.90 12.13 -2.29
N PRO A 283 29.18 10.89 -1.85
CA PRO A 283 29.44 9.80 -2.80
C PRO A 283 28.22 9.48 -3.66
N PHE A 284 27.03 9.41 -3.07
CA PHE A 284 25.81 9.04 -3.79
C PHE A 284 25.32 10.12 -4.76
N GLY A 285 25.48 11.40 -4.41
CA GLY A 285 25.22 12.49 -5.35
C GLY A 285 26.19 12.46 -6.53
N LYS A 286 27.46 12.08 -6.29
CA LYS A 286 28.46 11.92 -7.36
C LYS A 286 28.17 10.70 -8.24
N ILE A 287 27.90 9.54 -7.64
CA ILE A 287 27.50 8.31 -8.33
C ILE A 287 26.28 8.58 -9.21
N GLY A 288 25.28 9.28 -8.69
CA GLY A 288 24.10 9.61 -9.48
C GLY A 288 24.38 10.43 -10.74
N MET A 289 25.31 11.38 -10.67
CA MET A 289 25.77 12.13 -11.85
C MET A 289 26.63 11.31 -12.82
N GLU A 290 27.26 10.24 -12.34
CA GLU A 290 28.06 9.30 -13.14
C GLU A 290 27.16 8.33 -13.90
N VAL A 291 26.21 7.71 -13.19
CA VAL A 291 25.20 6.78 -13.73
C VAL A 291 24.27 7.49 -14.73
N GLY A 292 23.84 8.72 -14.41
CA GLY A 292 22.97 9.51 -15.29
C GLY A 292 21.48 9.29 -15.02
N PHE A 293 20.65 10.19 -15.58
CA PHE A 293 19.21 10.23 -15.30
C PHE A 293 18.49 9.00 -15.84
N ASP A 294 18.73 8.64 -17.11
CA ASP A 294 18.00 7.56 -17.77
C ASP A 294 18.23 6.20 -17.08
N ALA A 295 19.48 5.87 -16.73
CA ALA A 295 19.80 4.64 -16.03
C ALA A 295 19.21 4.58 -14.62
N LEU A 296 19.21 5.70 -13.88
CA LEU A 296 18.54 5.76 -12.58
C LEU A 296 17.03 5.62 -12.70
N LYS A 297 16.42 6.28 -13.70
CA LYS A 297 14.98 6.17 -13.94
C LYS A 297 14.60 4.73 -14.32
N GLU A 298 15.32 4.12 -15.26
CA GLU A 298 15.12 2.71 -15.63
C GLU A 298 15.25 1.80 -14.39
N GLN A 299 16.28 2.02 -13.56
CA GLN A 299 16.45 1.25 -12.32
C GLN A 299 15.24 1.41 -11.38
N THR A 300 14.65 2.60 -11.26
CA THR A 300 13.43 2.79 -10.45
C THR A 300 12.22 2.08 -11.04
N GLU A 301 12.06 2.08 -12.36
CA GLU A 301 10.97 1.39 -13.06
C GLU A 301 11.05 -0.12 -12.84
N LYS A 302 12.26 -0.70 -12.89
CA LYS A 302 12.46 -2.12 -12.56
C LYS A 302 12.13 -2.47 -11.10
N PHE A 303 12.11 -1.50 -10.18
CA PHE A 303 11.62 -1.67 -8.82
C PHE A 303 10.10 -1.42 -8.66
N GLY A 304 9.37 -1.19 -9.75
CA GLY A 304 7.92 -0.95 -9.76
C GLY A 304 7.51 0.52 -9.61
N MET A 305 8.42 1.47 -9.80
CA MET A 305 8.07 2.89 -9.94
C MET A 305 7.46 3.16 -11.33
N GLY A 306 6.56 4.15 -11.44
CA GLY A 306 5.97 4.55 -12.73
C GLY A 306 4.83 3.65 -13.23
N GLU A 307 4.84 2.36 -12.91
CA GLU A 307 3.77 1.41 -13.27
C GLU A 307 2.48 1.67 -12.46
N PRO A 308 1.28 1.65 -13.09
CA PRO A 308 0.01 1.65 -12.36
C PRO A 308 -0.15 0.37 -11.55
N LEU A 309 -0.19 0.49 -10.22
CA LEU A 309 -0.37 -0.64 -9.30
C LEU A 309 -1.74 -0.59 -8.61
N GLY A 310 -2.30 -1.76 -8.34
CA GLY A 310 -3.54 -1.96 -7.57
C GLY A 310 -3.39 -3.12 -6.58
N VAL A 311 -3.85 -2.96 -5.33
CA VAL A 311 -3.65 -3.94 -4.25
C VAL A 311 -4.83 -4.18 -3.31
N PRO A 312 -6.05 -4.52 -3.77
CA PRO A 312 -6.74 -4.20 -5.03
C PRO A 312 -7.13 -2.72 -5.14
N MET A 313 -6.86 -1.92 -4.11
CA MET A 313 -7.03 -0.47 -4.14
C MET A 313 -6.00 0.19 -5.03
N ARG A 314 -6.37 1.31 -5.68
CA ARG A 314 -5.45 2.10 -6.49
C ARG A 314 -4.27 2.62 -5.66
N VAL A 315 -3.06 2.40 -6.15
CA VAL A 315 -1.83 2.95 -5.58
C VAL A 315 -1.51 4.28 -6.25
N ALA A 316 -1.11 5.28 -5.46
CA ALA A 316 -0.61 6.55 -5.96
C ALA A 316 0.70 6.31 -6.73
N GLN A 317 0.80 6.93 -7.91
CA GLN A 317 1.96 6.73 -8.76
C GLN A 317 3.20 7.41 -8.15
N SER A 318 4.24 6.62 -7.91
CA SER A 318 5.57 7.14 -7.58
C SER A 318 6.26 7.65 -8.84
N ASP A 319 7.06 8.70 -8.68
CA ASP A 319 7.75 9.39 -9.77
C ASP A 319 9.18 9.74 -9.35
N PHE A 320 10.17 9.43 -10.20
CA PHE A 320 11.56 9.81 -9.97
C PHE A 320 11.77 11.32 -10.17
N GLY A 321 10.89 11.95 -10.95
CA GLY A 321 10.97 13.34 -11.36
C GLY A 321 11.43 13.52 -12.80
N LYS A 322 11.61 14.78 -13.21
CA LYS A 322 12.03 15.13 -14.57
C LYS A 322 13.55 15.20 -14.68
N ASP A 323 14.06 15.01 -15.90
CA ASP A 323 15.44 15.35 -16.21
C ASP A 323 15.58 16.87 -16.29
N TYR A 324 16.56 17.42 -15.57
CA TYR A 324 16.82 18.85 -15.47
C TYR A 324 18.27 19.14 -15.81
N ASP A 325 19.17 18.84 -14.88
CA ASP A 325 20.61 18.97 -15.01
C ASP A 325 21.32 18.06 -14.01
N LYS A 326 22.66 17.99 -14.09
CA LYS A 326 23.47 17.16 -13.20
C LYS A 326 23.36 17.58 -11.72
N ALA A 327 23.13 18.86 -11.42
CA ALA A 327 22.99 19.32 -10.04
C ALA A 327 21.68 18.82 -9.41
N ALA A 328 20.57 18.88 -10.15
CA ALA A 328 19.30 18.31 -9.76
C ALA A 328 19.39 16.78 -9.64
N LEU A 329 20.06 16.12 -10.58
CA LEU A 329 20.28 14.67 -10.56
C LEU A 329 21.04 14.21 -9.31
N ALA A 330 22.09 14.93 -8.91
CA ALA A 330 22.82 14.64 -7.68
C ALA A 330 21.93 14.66 -6.43
N MET A 331 20.93 15.56 -6.39
CA MET A 331 19.96 15.63 -5.30
C MET A 331 18.88 14.54 -5.41
N ALA A 332 18.38 14.27 -6.62
CA ALA A 332 17.41 13.19 -6.86
C ALA A 332 17.98 11.81 -6.48
N SER A 333 19.29 11.60 -6.71
CA SER A 333 20.04 10.38 -6.40
C SER A 333 20.24 10.11 -4.91
N ILE A 334 19.93 11.09 -4.06
CA ILE A 334 19.85 10.91 -2.60
C ILE A 334 18.41 10.98 -2.08
N GLY A 335 17.42 10.87 -2.99
CA GLY A 335 15.99 10.83 -2.68
C GLY A 335 15.35 12.18 -2.38
N GLN A 336 15.94 13.28 -2.87
CA GLN A 336 15.42 14.65 -2.71
C GLN A 336 14.81 15.18 -4.03
N ARG A 337 14.50 16.49 -4.09
CA ARG A 337 13.86 17.17 -5.23
C ARG A 337 12.47 16.62 -5.52
N ASP A 338 12.23 16.13 -6.72
CA ASP A 338 10.92 15.70 -7.21
C ASP A 338 10.72 14.19 -7.06
N ASN A 339 11.73 13.46 -6.59
CA ASN A 339 11.65 12.04 -6.31
C ASN A 339 10.59 11.77 -5.22
N ARG A 340 9.54 11.03 -5.55
CA ARG A 340 8.39 10.76 -4.69
C ARG A 340 8.02 9.29 -4.73
N MET A 341 7.98 8.66 -3.56
CA MET A 341 7.65 7.24 -3.38
C MET A 341 6.53 7.00 -2.37
N THR A 342 5.66 6.02 -2.65
CA THR A 342 4.74 5.45 -1.64
C THR A 342 5.49 4.52 -0.69
N PRO A 343 5.01 4.31 0.56
CA PRO A 343 5.53 3.25 1.42
C PRO A 343 5.47 1.86 0.79
N LEU A 344 4.47 1.57 -0.03
CA LEU A 344 4.40 0.32 -0.79
C LEU A 344 5.58 0.13 -1.73
N GLN A 345 5.89 1.11 -2.58
CA GLN A 345 7.01 0.99 -3.50
C GLN A 345 8.36 1.00 -2.78
N MET A 346 8.48 1.70 -1.64
CA MET A 346 9.67 1.59 -0.78
C MET A 346 9.83 0.17 -0.20
N ALA A 347 8.74 -0.50 0.18
CA ALA A 347 8.77 -1.88 0.66
C ALA A 347 9.09 -2.86 -0.48
N MET A 348 8.62 -2.59 -1.70
CA MET A 348 8.97 -3.37 -2.90
C MET A 348 10.46 -3.31 -3.22
N ILE A 349 11.12 -2.16 -3.06
CA ILE A 349 12.59 -2.06 -3.20
C ILE A 349 13.30 -3.01 -2.23
N ALA A 350 12.91 -2.98 -0.95
CA ALA A 350 13.47 -3.88 0.05
C ALA A 350 13.15 -5.35 -0.26
N ALA A 351 11.93 -5.65 -0.71
CA ALA A 351 11.48 -6.99 -1.08
C ALA A 351 12.26 -7.54 -2.29
N GLY A 352 12.47 -6.74 -3.33
CA GLY A 352 13.23 -7.15 -4.51
C GLY A 352 14.67 -7.53 -4.17
N ILE A 353 15.36 -6.71 -3.35
CA ILE A 353 16.72 -7.03 -2.89
C ILE A 353 16.73 -8.28 -2.01
N ALA A 354 15.72 -8.42 -1.15
CA ALA A 354 15.57 -9.59 -0.30
C ALA A 354 15.35 -10.88 -1.11
N ASN A 355 14.65 -10.78 -2.23
CA ASN A 355 14.27 -11.87 -3.13
C ASN A 355 15.21 -11.99 -4.35
N ASP A 356 16.52 -11.82 -4.12
CA ASP A 356 17.58 -12.02 -5.11
C ASP A 356 17.42 -11.21 -6.41
N GLY A 357 16.81 -10.04 -6.30
CA GLY A 357 16.59 -9.11 -7.39
C GLY A 357 15.20 -9.16 -8.00
N VAL A 358 14.41 -10.21 -7.75
CA VAL A 358 13.06 -10.37 -8.30
C VAL A 358 12.04 -9.61 -7.45
N VAL A 359 11.32 -8.67 -8.07
CA VAL A 359 10.23 -7.92 -7.44
C VAL A 359 8.92 -8.63 -7.73
N MET A 360 8.21 -9.07 -6.69
CA MET A 360 6.90 -9.69 -6.82
C MET A 360 5.79 -8.65 -6.96
N LYS A 361 4.71 -8.98 -7.67
CA LYS A 361 3.49 -8.17 -7.70
C LYS A 361 2.84 -8.21 -6.31
N PRO A 362 2.66 -7.06 -5.65
CA PRO A 362 2.04 -7.05 -4.33
C PRO A 362 0.56 -7.40 -4.42
N TYR A 363 0.05 -8.17 -3.46
CA TYR A 363 -1.37 -8.55 -3.40
C TYR A 363 -1.90 -8.60 -1.97
N LEU A 364 -3.19 -8.29 -1.80
CA LEU A 364 -3.84 -8.21 -0.48
C LEU A 364 -4.85 -9.35 -0.25
N VAL A 365 -5.62 -9.74 -1.27
CA VAL A 365 -6.59 -10.84 -1.21
C VAL A 365 -5.87 -12.16 -1.41
N ASN A 366 -5.96 -13.07 -0.44
CA ASN A 366 -5.31 -14.38 -0.48
C ASN A 366 -6.24 -15.46 -1.06
N GLU A 367 -7.50 -15.44 -0.64
CA GLU A 367 -8.48 -16.45 -1.02
C GLU A 367 -9.89 -15.85 -0.92
N ILE A 368 -10.77 -16.23 -1.84
CA ILE A 368 -12.19 -15.91 -1.83
C ILE A 368 -12.93 -17.23 -1.76
N THR A 369 -13.76 -17.38 -0.74
CA THR A 369 -14.59 -18.58 -0.54
C THR A 369 -16.06 -18.21 -0.59
N ASP A 370 -16.90 -19.17 -0.95
CA ASP A 370 -18.33 -18.97 -0.82
C ASP A 370 -18.78 -18.99 0.67
N ALA A 371 -20.08 -18.87 0.92
CA ALA A 371 -20.62 -18.90 2.27
C ALA A 371 -20.45 -20.26 2.98
N LYS A 372 -20.20 -21.35 2.24
CA LYS A 372 -19.99 -22.72 2.74
C LYS A 372 -18.51 -23.03 2.97
N GLY A 373 -17.61 -22.17 2.49
CA GLY A 373 -16.16 -22.30 2.62
C GLY A 373 -15.50 -22.98 1.41
N ASP A 374 -16.22 -23.17 0.31
CA ASP A 374 -15.62 -23.66 -0.93
C ASP A 374 -14.85 -22.54 -1.61
N ALA A 375 -13.60 -22.79 -2.01
CA ALA A 375 -12.80 -21.83 -2.77
C ALA A 375 -13.47 -21.44 -4.10
N ILE A 376 -13.49 -20.14 -4.38
CA ILE A 376 -13.91 -19.51 -5.64
C ILE A 376 -12.67 -19.03 -6.38
N GLU A 377 -11.78 -18.35 -5.65
CA GLU A 377 -10.54 -17.79 -6.16
C GLU A 377 -9.44 -17.95 -5.10
N GLU A 378 -8.23 -18.27 -5.54
CA GLU A 378 -7.02 -18.31 -4.71
C GLU A 378 -5.96 -17.44 -5.37
N ALA A 379 -5.16 -16.76 -4.55
CA ALA A 379 -4.08 -15.92 -5.05
C ALA A 379 -3.00 -16.76 -5.75
N ASP A 380 -2.56 -16.28 -6.90
CA ASP A 380 -1.43 -16.84 -7.66
C ASP A 380 -0.30 -15.80 -7.69
N PRO A 381 0.71 -15.91 -6.80
CA PRO A 381 1.82 -14.97 -6.74
C PRO A 381 2.57 -14.89 -8.08
N ASP A 382 2.79 -13.67 -8.57
CA ASP A 382 3.39 -13.44 -9.88
C ASP A 382 4.52 -12.40 -9.80
N GLU A 383 5.51 -12.55 -10.68
CA GLU A 383 6.66 -11.66 -10.76
C GLU A 383 6.26 -10.36 -11.47
N LEU A 384 6.68 -9.23 -10.91
CA LEU A 384 6.53 -7.93 -11.56
C LEU A 384 7.70 -7.66 -12.51
N SER A 385 8.91 -7.89 -12.04
CA SER A 385 10.14 -7.55 -12.75
C SER A 385 11.37 -8.17 -12.07
N GLU A 386 12.48 -8.22 -12.81
CA GLU A 386 13.82 -8.41 -12.24
C GLU A 386 14.49 -7.03 -12.13
N ALA A 387 14.71 -6.57 -10.90
CA ALA A 387 15.26 -5.25 -10.62
C ALA A 387 16.78 -5.20 -10.74
N VAL A 388 17.46 -6.22 -10.26
CA VAL A 388 18.92 -6.36 -10.28
C VAL A 388 19.28 -7.82 -10.43
N SER A 389 20.50 -8.11 -10.87
CA SER A 389 21.03 -9.47 -10.81
C SER A 389 21.08 -10.03 -9.38
N PRO A 390 21.02 -11.37 -9.19
CA PRO A 390 21.21 -11.99 -7.88
C PRO A 390 22.55 -11.64 -7.21
N GLU A 391 23.60 -11.44 -8.02
CA GLU A 391 24.91 -11.00 -7.51
C GLU A 391 24.83 -9.59 -6.91
N THR A 392 24.21 -8.64 -7.61
CA THR A 392 24.00 -7.28 -7.10
C THR A 392 23.06 -7.28 -5.89
N ALA A 393 22.00 -8.09 -5.89
CA ALA A 393 21.12 -8.26 -4.73
C ALA A 393 21.92 -8.74 -3.50
N GLY A 394 22.81 -9.72 -3.66
CA GLY A 394 23.74 -10.18 -2.62
C GLY A 394 24.66 -9.07 -2.09
N LYS A 395 25.29 -8.31 -3.00
CA LYS A 395 26.16 -7.17 -2.63
C LYS A 395 25.37 -6.09 -1.85
N LEU A 396 24.16 -5.75 -2.29
CA LEU A 396 23.28 -4.79 -1.61
C LEU A 396 22.83 -5.30 -0.24
N ARG A 397 22.46 -6.58 -0.15
CA ARG A 397 22.08 -7.26 1.10
C ARG A 397 23.19 -7.13 2.14
N ASP A 398 24.44 -7.43 1.79
CA ASP A 398 25.58 -7.32 2.70
C ASP A 398 25.82 -5.87 3.17
N MET A 399 25.77 -4.91 2.24
CA MET A 399 25.91 -3.49 2.59
C MET A 399 24.77 -3.01 3.50
N MET A 400 23.52 -3.45 3.25
CA MET A 400 22.35 -3.12 4.08
C MET A 400 22.40 -3.80 5.46
N VAL A 401 23.00 -4.98 5.58
CA VAL A 401 23.32 -5.59 6.89
C VAL A 401 24.35 -4.73 7.63
N SER A 402 25.41 -4.24 6.97
CA SER A 402 26.40 -3.36 7.62
C SER A 402 25.78 -2.05 8.14
N VAL A 403 24.78 -1.50 7.42
CA VAL A 403 24.04 -0.31 7.89
C VAL A 403 23.38 -0.54 9.25
N VAL A 404 22.85 -1.75 9.49
CA VAL A 404 22.20 -2.12 10.75
C VAL A 404 23.23 -2.51 11.80
N ASP A 405 24.23 -3.31 11.44
CA ASP A 405 25.21 -3.82 12.40
C ASP A 405 26.21 -2.76 12.88
N ASN A 406 26.64 -1.87 11.99
CA ASN A 406 27.75 -0.94 12.23
C ASN A 406 27.37 0.54 11.99
N GLY A 407 26.18 0.81 11.47
CA GLY A 407 25.81 2.10 10.92
C GLY A 407 24.65 2.80 11.61
N THR A 408 23.93 3.58 10.80
CA THR A 408 22.85 4.46 11.23
C THR A 408 21.58 3.74 11.71
N ALA A 409 21.47 2.42 11.56
CA ALA A 409 20.25 1.65 11.81
C ALA A 409 20.36 0.63 12.96
N ASN A 410 21.31 0.80 13.89
CA ASN A 410 21.54 -0.14 15.00
C ASN A 410 20.30 -0.47 15.85
N LEU A 411 19.36 0.46 16.00
CA LEU A 411 18.12 0.23 16.75
C LEU A 411 17.13 -0.73 16.04
N ALA A 412 17.39 -1.11 14.78
CA ALA A 412 16.63 -2.15 14.08
C ALA A 412 17.08 -3.58 14.43
N GLN A 413 18.18 -3.76 15.16
CA GLN A 413 18.73 -5.09 15.45
C GLN A 413 17.74 -5.97 16.24
N VAL A 414 17.52 -7.18 15.72
CA VAL A 414 16.73 -8.24 16.36
C VAL A 414 17.69 -9.33 16.87
N PRO A 415 17.65 -9.69 18.16
CA PRO A 415 18.53 -10.72 18.71
C PRO A 415 18.48 -12.05 17.94
N GLY A 416 19.64 -12.54 17.51
CA GLY A 416 19.77 -13.81 16.79
C GLY A 416 19.25 -13.79 15.35
N VAL A 417 18.95 -12.61 14.79
CA VAL A 417 18.50 -12.44 13.40
C VAL A 417 19.39 -11.41 12.71
N LYS A 418 19.89 -11.73 11.51
CA LYS A 418 20.55 -10.74 10.65
C LYS A 418 19.49 -9.86 10.01
N VAL A 419 19.54 -8.56 10.25
CA VAL A 419 18.58 -7.59 9.70
C VAL A 419 19.32 -6.75 8.67
N ALA A 420 18.76 -6.64 7.47
CA ALA A 420 19.23 -5.71 6.45
C ALA A 420 18.31 -4.49 6.46
N GLY A 421 18.86 -3.28 6.34
CA GLY A 421 18.02 -2.10 6.25
C GLY A 421 18.74 -0.82 5.86
N LYS A 422 17.95 0.23 5.60
CA LYS A 422 18.45 1.57 5.32
C LYS A 422 17.55 2.61 5.94
N THR A 423 18.17 3.54 6.68
CA THR A 423 17.51 4.74 7.19
C THR A 423 17.39 5.81 6.11
N GLY A 424 16.32 6.59 6.18
CA GLY A 424 16.14 7.81 5.42
C GLY A 424 15.75 8.96 6.34
N THR A 425 16.31 10.13 6.05
CA THR A 425 15.82 11.40 6.56
C THR A 425 15.58 12.25 5.34
N ALA A 426 14.33 12.58 5.05
CA ALA A 426 13.97 13.40 3.89
C ALA A 426 13.61 14.79 4.36
N GLU A 427 14.35 15.79 3.87
CA GLU A 427 14.10 17.19 4.23
C GLU A 427 12.75 17.63 3.66
N THR A 428 12.02 18.39 4.46
CA THR A 428 10.77 19.04 4.04
C THR A 428 11.05 20.53 3.75
N SER A 429 10.05 21.40 3.88
CA SER A 429 10.27 22.84 3.80
C SER A 429 11.20 23.35 4.90
N ASP A 430 11.90 24.46 4.62
CA ASP A 430 12.86 25.07 5.54
C ASP A 430 12.26 25.30 6.94
N GLY A 431 12.97 24.82 7.96
CA GLY A 431 12.56 24.94 9.37
C GLY A 431 11.51 23.92 9.84
N GLN A 432 11.02 23.04 8.96
CA GLN A 432 10.16 21.93 9.35
C GLN A 432 10.99 20.68 9.67
N PRO A 433 10.57 19.84 10.65
CA PRO A 433 11.21 18.56 10.90
C PRO A 433 11.21 17.69 9.62
N PRO A 434 12.22 16.85 9.40
CA PRO A 434 12.22 15.96 8.25
C PRO A 434 11.23 14.80 8.42
N HIS A 435 10.95 14.11 7.32
CA HIS A 435 10.34 12.77 7.37
C HIS A 435 11.39 11.72 7.76
N ALA A 436 11.00 10.79 8.62
CA ALA A 436 11.83 9.68 9.04
C ALA A 436 11.41 8.40 8.32
N TRP A 437 12.32 7.84 7.54
CA TRP A 437 12.13 6.62 6.76
C TRP A 437 13.00 5.49 7.30
N PHE A 438 12.50 4.26 7.17
CA PHE A 438 13.32 3.07 7.25
C PHE A 438 12.75 1.99 6.34
N ILE A 439 13.60 1.39 5.51
CA ILE A 439 13.29 0.17 4.77
C ILE A 439 14.14 -0.96 5.30
N SER A 440 13.59 -2.17 5.34
CA SER A 440 14.27 -3.31 5.91
C SER A 440 13.71 -4.64 5.44
N PHE A 441 14.52 -5.69 5.53
CA PHE A 441 14.07 -7.05 5.42
C PHE A 441 14.86 -7.96 6.37
N ALA A 442 14.22 -9.05 6.80
CA ALA A 442 14.85 -10.02 7.68
C ALA A 442 14.18 -11.41 7.60
N PRO A 443 14.89 -12.48 8.03
CA PRO A 443 16.35 -12.55 8.16
C PRO A 443 17.04 -12.26 6.84
N ALA A 444 18.20 -11.61 6.85
CA ALA A 444 18.90 -11.22 5.63
C ALA A 444 19.27 -12.44 4.76
N ASN A 445 19.57 -13.58 5.38
CA ASN A 445 19.98 -14.82 4.73
C ASN A 445 18.82 -15.72 4.27
N ASP A 446 17.62 -15.55 4.82
CA ASP A 446 16.39 -16.22 4.37
C ASP A 446 15.20 -15.30 4.63
N PRO A 447 14.96 -14.28 3.78
CA PRO A 447 13.98 -13.25 4.09
C PRO A 447 12.55 -13.77 4.14
N GLN A 448 11.86 -13.42 5.22
CA GLN A 448 10.45 -13.77 5.45
C GLN A 448 9.55 -12.52 5.45
N VAL A 449 10.14 -11.35 5.68
CA VAL A 449 9.46 -10.06 5.65
C VAL A 449 10.38 -8.98 5.10
N ALA A 450 9.85 -8.14 4.22
CA ALA A 450 10.40 -6.84 3.85
C ALA A 450 9.38 -5.76 4.19
N LEU A 451 9.83 -4.57 4.58
CA LEU A 451 8.93 -3.51 5.01
C LEU A 451 9.48 -2.11 4.74
N ALA A 452 8.57 -1.15 4.77
CA ALA A 452 8.88 0.27 4.82
C ALA A 452 8.09 0.94 5.94
N VAL A 453 8.76 1.81 6.69
CA VAL A 453 8.19 2.68 7.72
C VAL A 453 8.43 4.13 7.32
N ILE A 454 7.37 4.92 7.31
CA ILE A 454 7.44 6.37 7.23
C ILE A 454 6.82 6.97 8.47
N VAL A 455 7.53 7.93 9.06
CA VAL A 455 6.99 8.79 10.10
C VAL A 455 7.08 10.22 9.62
N GLU A 456 5.91 10.84 9.46
CA GLU A 456 5.77 12.17 8.91
C GLU A 456 6.32 13.23 9.86
N SER A 457 6.70 14.36 9.27
CA SER A 457 7.23 15.50 9.98
C SER A 457 6.17 16.18 10.85
N GLY A 458 6.61 16.83 11.93
CA GLY A 458 5.74 17.64 12.80
C GLY A 458 4.76 16.84 13.65
N ALA A 459 4.87 15.51 13.67
CA ALA A 459 4.06 14.69 14.55
C ALA A 459 4.65 14.70 15.99
N ALA A 460 3.99 15.48 16.85
CA ALA A 460 4.31 15.77 18.25
C ALA A 460 5.55 16.67 18.49
N ASN A 461 5.51 17.40 19.62
CA ASN A 461 6.54 18.31 20.16
C ASN A 461 7.84 17.58 20.55
N VAL A 462 8.43 16.83 19.64
CA VAL A 462 9.71 16.18 19.80
C VAL A 462 10.67 16.92 18.89
N GLY A 463 11.73 17.47 19.45
CA GLY A 463 12.68 18.35 18.75
C GLY A 463 13.40 17.69 17.57
N ALA A 464 14.53 18.27 17.17
CA ALA A 464 15.35 17.90 16.01
C ALA A 464 15.89 16.44 15.95
N GLU A 465 15.40 15.51 16.79
CA GLU A 465 15.78 14.10 16.88
C GLU A 465 14.97 13.16 15.97
N ALA A 466 14.13 13.69 15.07
CA ALA A 466 13.38 12.93 14.07
C ALA A 466 14.29 12.37 12.96
N SER A 467 15.12 11.38 13.28
CA SER A 467 15.89 10.60 12.29
C SER A 467 15.23 9.25 12.01
N GLY A 468 15.41 8.73 10.80
CA GLY A 468 14.98 7.37 10.43
C GLY A 468 15.46 6.30 11.41
N GLY A 469 16.70 6.41 11.88
CA GLY A 469 17.31 5.46 12.83
C GLY A 469 16.67 5.45 14.22
N HIS A 470 16.32 6.62 14.77
CA HIS A 470 15.77 6.70 16.13
C HIS A 470 14.25 6.53 16.17
N THR A 471 13.55 6.87 15.09
CA THR A 471 12.07 6.86 15.07
C THR A 471 11.51 5.69 14.27
N ALA A 472 11.95 5.49 13.02
CA ALA A 472 11.35 4.50 12.12
C ALA A 472 11.93 3.08 12.33
N ALA A 473 13.23 2.98 12.67
CA ALA A 473 13.90 1.70 12.86
C ALA A 473 13.34 0.85 14.03
N PRO A 474 13.02 1.42 15.21
CA PRO A 474 12.37 0.66 16.29
C PRO A 474 10.95 0.17 15.94
N ILE A 475 10.21 0.95 15.15
CA ILE A 475 8.88 0.54 14.66
C ILE A 475 9.01 -0.67 13.75
N ALA A 476 9.97 -0.63 12.82
CA ALA A 476 10.27 -1.76 11.96
C ALA A 476 10.70 -3.00 12.76
N LYS A 477 11.58 -2.82 13.74
CA LYS A 477 12.01 -3.92 14.63
C LYS A 477 10.84 -4.67 15.25
N ALA A 478 9.83 -3.96 15.76
CA ALA A 478 8.64 -4.58 16.36
C ALA A 478 7.87 -5.46 15.35
N VAL A 479 7.80 -5.03 14.08
CA VAL A 479 7.17 -5.82 13.00
C VAL A 479 8.02 -7.04 12.65
N LEU A 480 9.35 -6.87 12.55
CA LEU A 480 10.26 -7.99 12.29
C LEU A 480 10.16 -9.05 13.39
N GLU A 481 10.18 -8.65 14.67
CA GLU A 481 10.02 -9.57 15.81
C GLU A 481 8.67 -10.31 15.76
N ALA A 482 7.58 -9.60 15.41
CA ALA A 482 6.26 -10.19 15.32
C ALA A 482 6.11 -11.23 14.20
N VAL A 483 6.68 -10.98 13.02
CA VAL A 483 6.65 -11.94 11.90
C VAL A 483 7.56 -13.14 12.18
N LEU A 484 8.74 -12.89 12.75
CA LEU A 484 9.75 -13.93 13.00
C LEU A 484 9.53 -14.71 14.31
N ASN A 485 8.50 -14.34 15.08
CA ASN A 485 8.19 -14.90 16.40
C ASN A 485 9.42 -14.88 17.34
N LYS A 486 10.04 -13.70 17.49
CA LYS A 486 11.22 -13.48 18.33
C LYS A 486 10.93 -12.75 19.63
#